data_AF-A0A7Y3R7X2-F1
#
_entry.id   AF-A0A7Y3R7X2-F1
#
_cell.length_a   1.000
_cell.length_b   1.000
_cell.length_c   1.000
_cell.angle_alpha   90.00
_cell.angle_beta   90.00
_cell.angle_gamma   90.00
#
_symmetry.space_group_name_H-M   'P 1'
#
loop_
_entity.id
_entity.type
_entity.pdbx_description
1 polymer ?
#
loop_
_entity_poly.entity_id
_entity_poly.type
_entity_poly.pdbx_seq_one_letter_code
_entity_poly.pdbx_strand_id
1 'polypeptide(L)'
;MKQLLLITIILFLHISIAMAQAKYKRESTYLKVRSGEDITTYEFHSVQDFEENSMKILDEIPAANLPGKKEKDQDLTIEISITITSTDTSITITGSVTAPSQTIIAAVKKLQKQLVGIAME
;
A
#
# COMPACT_ATOMS: atom_id res chain seq x y z
N MET A 1 -36.03 -33.81 -29.08
CA MET A 1 -36.22 -32.45 -28.49
C MET A 1 -35.83 -32.38 -27.01
N LYS A 2 -36.21 -33.33 -26.16
CA LYS A 2 -35.88 -33.30 -24.70
C LYS A 2 -34.38 -33.35 -24.36
N GLN A 3 -33.59 -34.12 -25.11
CA GLN A 3 -32.14 -34.25 -24.90
C GLN A 3 -31.36 -32.94 -25.20
N LEU A 4 -31.77 -32.19 -26.22
CA LEU A 4 -31.13 -30.92 -26.58
C LEU A 4 -31.37 -29.84 -25.52
N LEU A 5 -32.57 -29.83 -24.93
CA LEU A 5 -32.92 -28.91 -23.83
C LEU A 5 -32.09 -29.20 -22.58
N LEU A 6 -31.88 -30.48 -22.25
CA LEU A 6 -31.10 -30.92 -21.10
C LEU A 6 -29.62 -30.51 -21.21
N ILE A 7 -29.02 -30.69 -22.39
CA ILE A 7 -27.63 -30.29 -22.68
C ILE A 7 -27.46 -28.77 -22.54
N THR A 8 -28.44 -27.99 -23.03
CA THR A 8 -28.41 -26.53 -22.95
C THR A 8 -28.48 -26.02 -21.51
N ILE A 9 -29.31 -26.67 -20.66
CA ILE A 9 -29.44 -26.33 -19.23
C ILE A 9 -28.15 -26.68 -18.47
N ILE A 10 -27.54 -27.83 -18.75
CA ILE A 10 -26.28 -28.24 -18.11
C ILE A 10 -25.14 -27.27 -18.51
N LEU A 11 -25.06 -26.83 -19.76
CA LEU A 11 -24.06 -25.85 -20.20
C LEU A 11 -24.23 -24.49 -19.51
N PHE A 12 -25.47 -24.01 -19.35
CA PHE A 12 -25.73 -22.78 -18.61
C PHE A 12 -25.33 -22.88 -17.14
N LEU A 13 -25.56 -24.04 -16.51
CA LEU A 13 -25.20 -24.27 -15.10
C LEU A 13 -23.68 -24.24 -14.87
N HIS A 14 -22.88 -24.73 -15.82
CA HIS A 14 -21.41 -24.70 -15.70
C HIS A 14 -20.83 -23.29 -15.86
N ILE A 15 -21.42 -22.46 -16.73
CA ILE A 15 -20.97 -21.07 -16.91
C ILE A 15 -21.20 -20.25 -15.64
N SER A 16 -22.32 -20.48 -14.94
CA SER A 16 -22.62 -19.79 -13.68
C SER A 16 -21.69 -20.18 -12.52
N ILE A 17 -21.24 -21.44 -12.47
CA ILE A 17 -20.31 -21.91 -11.41
C ILE A 17 -18.90 -21.33 -11.61
N ALA A 18 -18.46 -21.16 -12.87
CA ALA A 18 -17.15 -20.56 -13.16
C ALA A 18 -17.06 -19.07 -12.81
N MET A 19 -18.19 -18.34 -12.80
CA MET A 19 -18.22 -16.92 -12.42
C MET A 19 -18.28 -16.67 -10.91
N ALA A 20 -18.54 -17.68 -10.08
CA ALA A 20 -18.67 -17.54 -8.64
C ALA A 20 -17.32 -17.53 -7.87
N GLN A 21 -16.19 -17.66 -8.57
CA GLN A 21 -14.84 -17.66 -7.96
C GLN A 21 -13.97 -16.48 -8.41
N ALA A 22 -14.57 -15.30 -8.62
CA ALA A 22 -13.77 -14.08 -8.67
C ALA A 22 -13.13 -13.88 -7.28
N LYS A 23 -11.87 -14.32 -7.11
CA LYS A 23 -11.08 -14.06 -5.90
C LYS A 23 -11.10 -12.57 -5.64
N TYR A 24 -11.78 -12.16 -4.58
CA TYR A 24 -11.85 -10.76 -4.21
C TYR A 24 -10.50 -10.37 -3.60
N LYS A 25 -9.68 -9.66 -4.38
CA LYS A 25 -8.43 -9.05 -3.91
C LYS A 25 -8.74 -7.61 -3.51
N ARG A 26 -8.49 -7.28 -2.25
CA ARG A 26 -8.59 -5.93 -1.71
C ARG A 26 -7.22 -5.53 -1.20
N GLU A 27 -6.79 -4.34 -1.60
CA GLU A 27 -5.53 -3.76 -1.15
C GLU A 27 -5.83 -2.48 -0.39
N SER A 28 -4.99 -2.19 0.58
CA SER A 28 -4.97 -0.90 1.27
C SER A 28 -3.56 -0.65 1.76
N THR A 29 -3.05 0.54 1.56
CA THR A 29 -1.72 0.91 2.02
C THR A 29 -1.78 2.29 2.67
N TYR A 30 -0.85 2.55 3.58
CA TYR A 30 -0.68 3.88 4.13
C TYR A 30 0.79 4.26 4.29
N LEU A 31 1.03 5.56 4.20
CA LEU A 31 2.27 6.23 4.56
C LEU A 31 1.96 7.15 5.75
N LYS A 32 2.58 6.92 6.89
CA LYS A 32 2.43 7.75 8.08
C LYS A 32 3.74 8.47 8.36
N VAL A 33 3.68 9.79 8.37
CA VAL A 33 4.82 10.68 8.63
C VAL A 33 4.61 11.30 10.00
N ARG A 34 5.56 11.08 10.91
CA ARG A 34 5.58 11.64 12.25
C ARG A 34 6.77 12.59 12.42
N SER A 35 6.49 13.81 12.87
CA SER A 35 7.48 14.83 13.24
C SER A 35 7.16 15.33 14.64
N GLY A 36 7.88 14.85 15.65
CA GLY A 36 7.52 15.10 17.05
C GLY A 36 6.12 14.57 17.37
N GLU A 37 5.20 15.45 17.75
CA GLU A 37 3.79 15.12 18.04
C GLU A 37 2.89 15.16 16.81
N ASP A 38 3.32 15.79 15.72
CA ASP A 38 2.55 15.90 14.48
C ASP A 38 2.56 14.58 13.71
N ILE A 39 1.37 14.11 13.31
CA ILE A 39 1.18 12.89 12.53
C ILE A 39 0.34 13.21 11.29
N THR A 40 0.91 12.95 10.12
CA THR A 40 0.19 13.00 8.84
C THR A 40 0.10 11.59 8.28
N THR A 41 -1.11 11.16 7.89
CA THR A 41 -1.34 9.84 7.27
C THR A 41 -1.86 10.03 5.86
N TYR A 42 -1.23 9.36 4.90
CA TYR A 42 -1.63 9.31 3.50
C TYR A 42 -2.08 7.89 3.21
N GLU A 43 -3.31 7.74 2.73
CA GLU A 43 -3.91 6.44 2.40
C GLU A 43 -3.94 6.25 0.90
N PHE A 44 -3.73 5.01 0.46
CA PHE A 44 -3.81 4.63 -0.95
C PHE A 44 -4.66 3.36 -1.09
N HIS A 45 -5.30 3.25 -2.25
CA HIS A 45 -6.27 2.18 -2.50
C HIS A 45 -5.65 0.91 -3.10
N SER A 46 -4.38 0.96 -3.48
CA SER A 46 -3.63 -0.18 -3.99
C SER A 46 -2.13 -0.06 -3.71
N VAL A 47 -1.40 -1.17 -3.86
CA VAL A 47 0.08 -1.17 -3.79
C VAL A 47 0.67 -0.37 -4.94
N GLN A 48 0.05 -0.43 -6.12
CA GLN A 48 0.49 0.31 -7.30
C GLN A 48 0.31 1.83 -7.14
N ASP A 49 -0.84 2.27 -6.64
CA ASP A 49 -1.12 3.68 -6.35
C ASP A 49 -0.10 4.23 -5.33
N PHE A 50 0.18 3.45 -4.30
CA PHE A 50 1.25 3.76 -3.35
C PHE A 50 2.62 3.85 -4.03
N GLU A 51 3.01 2.92 -4.89
CA GLU A 51 4.30 2.97 -5.59
C GLU A 51 4.45 4.23 -6.44
N GLU A 52 3.40 4.57 -7.20
CA GLU A 52 3.40 5.70 -8.16
C GLU A 52 3.32 7.07 -7.47
N ASN A 53 2.62 7.19 -6.34
CA ASN A 53 2.31 8.48 -5.72
C ASN A 53 3.03 8.74 -4.40
N SER A 54 3.46 7.72 -3.66
CA SER A 54 4.18 7.93 -2.40
C SER A 54 5.49 8.69 -2.57
N MET A 55 6.20 8.51 -3.70
CA MET A 55 7.46 9.22 -3.95
C MET A 55 7.27 10.73 -4.09
N LYS A 56 6.17 11.17 -4.70
CA LYS A 56 5.84 12.60 -4.83
C LYS A 56 5.60 13.19 -3.45
N ILE A 57 4.82 12.49 -2.62
CA ILE A 57 4.58 12.88 -1.23
C ILE A 57 5.90 12.94 -0.46
N LEU A 58 6.79 11.93 -0.58
CA LEU A 58 8.07 11.94 0.12
C LEU A 58 9.00 13.07 -0.34
N ASP A 59 9.00 13.40 -1.63
CA ASP A 59 9.75 14.52 -2.17
C ASP A 59 9.13 15.87 -1.76
N GLU A 60 7.83 15.89 -1.41
CA GLU A 60 7.05 16.99 -0.82
C GLU A 60 7.05 17.04 0.71
N ILE A 61 7.87 16.22 1.39
CA ILE A 61 8.24 16.41 2.80
C ILE A 61 9.49 17.33 2.95
N PRO A 62 9.93 18.22 2.01
CA PRO A 62 11.25 18.79 2.05
C PRO A 62 11.37 19.80 3.18
N ALA A 63 11.93 19.40 4.32
CA ALA A 63 12.43 20.31 5.36
C ALA A 63 11.49 21.51 5.68
N ALA A 64 10.19 21.31 5.51
CA ALA A 64 9.24 22.41 5.34
C ALA A 64 8.73 22.76 6.74
N ASN A 65 9.11 23.96 7.17
CA ASN A 65 8.78 24.62 8.43
C ASN A 65 9.82 24.53 9.54
N LEU A 66 11.08 24.78 9.19
CA LEU A 66 12.05 25.27 10.16
C LEU A 66 12.27 26.78 10.09
N PRO A 67 11.45 27.59 10.79
CA PRO A 67 11.79 28.98 11.03
C PRO A 67 13.01 29.02 11.97
N GLY A 68 14.20 29.18 11.39
CA GLY A 68 15.36 29.68 12.09
C GLY A 68 16.25 28.63 12.77
N LYS A 69 17.34 28.26 12.08
CA LYS A 69 18.71 28.14 12.64
C LYS A 69 18.95 27.26 13.90
N LYS A 70 18.04 26.39 14.36
CA LYS A 70 18.25 25.57 15.58
C LYS A 70 17.77 24.11 15.57
N GLU A 71 17.40 23.52 14.44
CA GLU A 71 16.76 22.20 14.45
C GLU A 71 17.45 21.23 13.49
N LYS A 72 18.77 21.11 13.66
CA LYS A 72 19.60 20.14 12.93
C LYS A 72 19.41 18.69 13.42
N ASP A 73 18.61 18.48 14.47
CA ASP A 73 18.52 17.23 15.23
C ASP A 73 17.08 16.69 15.41
N GLN A 74 16.07 17.21 14.70
CA GLN A 74 14.75 16.56 14.75
C GLN A 74 14.73 15.33 13.85
N ASP A 75 14.66 14.18 14.50
CA ASP A 75 14.38 12.91 13.87
C ASP A 75 12.93 12.88 13.38
N LEU A 76 12.75 12.52 12.12
CA LEU A 76 11.46 12.17 11.56
C LEU A 76 11.29 10.66 11.70
N THR A 77 10.06 10.20 11.93
CA THR A 77 9.72 8.79 11.83
C THR A 77 8.70 8.62 10.72
N ILE A 78 9.03 7.80 9.73
CA ILE A 78 8.10 7.44 8.66
C ILE A 78 7.81 5.95 8.77
N GLU A 79 6.53 5.63 8.90
CA GLU A 79 5.98 4.28 8.93
C GLU A 79 5.21 4.03 7.64
N ILE A 80 5.47 2.88 7.01
CA ILE A 80 4.76 2.40 5.83
C ILE A 80 4.10 1.10 6.22
N SER A 81 2.83 0.95 5.88
CA SER A 81 2.12 -0.32 5.99
C SER A 81 1.40 -0.64 4.70
N ILE A 82 1.50 -1.91 4.29
CA ILE A 82 0.85 -2.47 3.13
C ILE A 82 0.03 -3.66 3.61
N THR A 83 -1.28 -3.60 3.41
CA THR A 83 -2.19 -4.69 3.69
C THR A 83 -2.80 -5.21 2.39
N ILE A 84 -2.67 -6.51 2.18
CA ILE A 84 -3.26 -7.22 1.05
C ILE A 84 -4.20 -8.28 1.63
N THR A 85 -5.48 -8.17 1.29
CA THR A 85 -6.49 -9.16 1.64
C THR A 85 -6.90 -9.89 0.37
N SER A 86 -6.82 -11.22 0.39
CA SER A 86 -7.24 -12.09 -0.70
C SER A 86 -8.14 -13.18 -0.16
N THR A 87 -9.42 -13.10 -0.53
CA THR A 87 -10.49 -14.05 -0.16
C THR A 87 -10.64 -14.20 1.37
N ASP A 88 -9.80 -15.02 2.01
CA ASP A 88 -9.84 -15.33 3.45
C ASP A 88 -8.53 -15.02 4.18
N THR A 89 -7.48 -14.63 3.44
CA THR A 89 -6.15 -14.36 4.00
C THR A 89 -5.83 -12.89 3.90
N SER A 90 -5.38 -12.29 5.00
CA SER A 90 -4.83 -10.94 5.01
C SER A 90 -3.36 -10.98 5.41
N ILE A 91 -2.52 -10.32 4.63
CA ILE A 91 -1.10 -10.13 4.91
C ILE A 91 -0.90 -8.64 5.13
N THR A 92 -0.25 -8.29 6.25
CA THR A 92 0.16 -6.92 6.53
C THR A 92 1.66 -6.88 6.69
N ILE A 93 2.30 -6.02 5.92
CA ILE A 93 3.74 -5.80 5.93
C ILE A 93 3.95 -4.36 6.37
N THR A 94 4.66 -4.16 7.47
CA THR A 94 4.91 -2.83 8.02
C THR A 94 6.41 -2.63 8.20
N GLY A 95 6.88 -1.43 7.94
CA GLY A 95 8.23 -1.01 8.25
C GLY A 95 8.27 0.45 8.64
N SER A 96 9.25 0.80 9.45
CA SER A 96 9.46 2.19 9.89
C SER A 96 10.93 2.55 9.83
N VAL A 97 11.20 3.79 9.48
CA VAL A 97 12.53 4.39 9.58
C VAL A 97 12.44 5.64 10.42
N THR A 98 13.37 5.77 11.37
CA THR A 98 13.63 7.01 12.10
C THR A 98 15.01 7.51 11.71
N ALA A 99 15.09 8.76 11.25
CA ALA A 99 16.34 9.38 10.87
C ALA A 99 16.21 10.91 10.84
N PRO A 100 17.33 11.64 10.86
CA PRO A 100 17.32 13.08 10.62
C PRO A 100 16.63 13.41 9.30
N SER A 101 15.88 14.52 9.27
CA SER A 101 15.12 14.97 8.10
C SER A 101 15.96 15.07 6.80
N GLN A 102 17.25 15.34 6.93
CA GLN A 102 18.20 15.43 5.80
C GLN A 102 18.52 14.08 5.15
N THR A 103 18.43 12.97 5.89
CA THR A 103 18.83 11.64 5.41
C THR A 103 17.64 10.67 5.31
N ILE A 104 16.50 10.99 5.94
CA ILE A 104 15.35 10.10 6.02
C ILE A 104 14.76 9.76 4.65
N ILE A 105 14.74 10.69 3.70
CA ILE A 105 14.14 10.45 2.37
C ILE A 105 14.84 9.29 1.66
N ALA A 106 16.16 9.23 1.70
CA ALA A 106 16.91 8.13 1.09
C ALA A 106 16.61 6.77 1.76
N ALA A 107 16.50 6.77 3.09
CA ALA A 107 16.20 5.58 3.86
C ALA A 107 14.76 5.08 3.64
N VAL A 108 13.78 6.00 3.56
CA VAL A 108 12.38 5.67 3.30
C VAL A 108 12.17 5.23 1.85
N LYS A 109 12.86 5.82 0.87
CA LYS A 109 12.87 5.32 -0.53
C LYS A 109 13.34 3.87 -0.60
N LYS A 110 14.37 3.51 0.18
CA LYS A 110 14.84 2.12 0.26
C LYS A 110 13.80 1.22 0.92
N LEU A 111 13.22 1.66 2.03
CA LEU A 111 12.18 0.91 2.73
C LEU A 111 10.96 0.67 1.83
N GLN A 112 10.47 1.70 1.15
CA GLN A 112 9.34 1.64 0.24
C GLN A 112 9.55 0.58 -0.84
N LYS A 113 10.70 0.59 -1.53
CA LYS A 113 11.05 -0.43 -2.53
C LYS A 113 11.05 -1.84 -1.97
N GLN A 114 11.57 -2.04 -0.76
CA GLN A 114 11.60 -3.35 -0.11
C GLN A 114 10.19 -3.86 0.20
N LEU A 115 9.35 -3.00 0.80
CA LEU A 115 7.99 -3.37 1.17
C LEU A 115 7.10 -3.62 -0.05
N VAL A 116 7.23 -2.82 -1.11
CA VAL A 116 6.54 -3.05 -2.39
C VAL A 116 7.00 -4.36 -3.02
N GLY A 117 8.31 -4.65 -3.03
CA GLY A 117 8.83 -5.93 -3.52
C GLY A 117 8.22 -7.13 -2.80
N ILE A 118 8.20 -7.12 -1.47
CA ILE A 118 7.60 -8.21 -0.66
C ILE A 118 6.08 -8.32 -0.93
N ALA A 119 5.41 -7.20 -1.14
CA ALA A 119 3.97 -7.16 -1.39
C ALA A 119 3.57 -7.69 -2.78
N MET A 120 4.51 -7.73 -3.74
CA MET A 120 4.26 -8.11 -5.13
C MET A 120 4.84 -9.48 -5.53
N GLU A 121 5.63 -10.12 -4.67
CA GLU A 121 6.06 -11.52 -4.80
C GLU A 121 4.90 -12.51 -4.65
#